data_AF-A0A523SN79-F1
#
_entry.id   AF-A0A523SN79-F1
#
_cell.length_a   1.000
_cell.length_b   1.000
_cell.length_c   1.000
_cell.angle_alpha   90.00
_cell.angle_beta   90.00
_cell.angle_gamma   90.00
#
_symmetry.space_group_name_H-M   'P 1'
#
loop_
_entity.id
_entity.type
_entity.pdbx_description
1 polymer ?
#
loop_
_entity_poly.entity_id
_entity_poly.type
_entity_poly.pdbx_seq_one_letter_code
_entity_poly.pdbx_strand_id
1 'polypeptide(L)'
;MKVNTYDIPERYYYTKEHEWILIENADTAKIGVTDYAQKALREITYFYVGKKGAEVKRMETICKIESVKCVSEILSPLSGLVLRFNNALFDTPGIINQDPYGKGWITIIRPTNLDKELEKLLKPELYAEHIKELTKIDETLLIYRWKKGTKEKTGE
;
A
#
# COMPACT_ATOMS: atom_id res chain seq x y z
N MET A 1 -1.97 13.88 -7.49
CA MET A 1 -2.15 13.38 -8.88
C MET A 1 -2.99 12.11 -8.98
N LYS A 2 -3.36 11.71 -10.21
CA LYS A 2 -4.06 10.44 -10.54
C LYS A 2 -3.31 9.71 -11.66
N VAL A 3 -3.34 8.38 -11.63
CA VAL A 3 -2.90 7.51 -12.73
C VAL A 3 -4.02 6.52 -13.02
N ASN A 4 -4.61 6.59 -14.22
CA ASN A 4 -5.80 5.82 -14.57
C ASN A 4 -6.91 6.02 -13.50
N THR A 5 -7.30 4.96 -12.81
CA THR A 5 -8.31 4.98 -11.75
C THR A 5 -7.69 5.10 -10.35
N TYR A 6 -6.37 5.24 -10.23
CA TYR A 6 -5.65 5.25 -8.95
C TYR A 6 -5.32 6.66 -8.48
N ASP A 7 -5.69 6.96 -7.23
CA ASP A 7 -5.33 8.21 -6.57
C ASP A 7 -3.92 8.16 -5.97
N ILE A 8 -3.14 9.23 -6.19
CA ILE A 8 -1.77 9.37 -5.67
C ILE A 8 -1.60 10.80 -5.13
N PRO A 9 -2.00 11.08 -3.88
CA PRO A 9 -1.89 12.43 -3.33
C PRO A 9 -0.43 12.86 -3.11
N GLU A 10 -0.14 14.15 -3.29
CA GLU A 10 1.25 14.64 -3.33
C GLU A 10 1.91 14.82 -1.96
N ARG A 11 1.12 14.83 -0.88
CA ARG A 11 1.61 15.03 0.48
C ARG A 11 2.28 13.81 1.11
N TYR A 12 2.33 12.67 0.40
CA TYR A 12 2.83 11.40 0.93
C TYR A 12 4.13 10.99 0.23
N TYR A 13 4.94 10.23 0.95
CA TYR A 13 5.94 9.35 0.34
C TYR A 13 5.34 7.96 0.13
N TYR A 14 5.99 7.16 -0.71
CA TYR A 14 5.51 5.84 -1.10
C TYR A 14 6.61 4.79 -1.10
N THR A 15 6.24 3.52 -1.05
CA THR A 15 7.13 2.37 -1.28
C THR A 15 6.81 1.71 -2.63
N LYS A 16 7.70 0.81 -3.07
CA LYS A 16 7.39 -0.07 -4.21
C LYS A 16 6.38 -1.14 -3.82
N GLU A 17 6.29 -1.44 -2.53
CA GLU A 17 5.40 -2.41 -1.92
C GLU A 17 4.00 -1.84 -1.62
N HIS A 18 3.76 -0.59 -2.03
CA HIS A 18 2.45 0.08 -2.05
C HIS A 18 1.91 0.49 -0.67
N GLU A 19 2.82 0.85 0.24
CA GLU A 19 2.53 1.66 1.41
C GLU A 19 2.70 3.15 1.09
N TRP A 20 1.92 3.99 1.79
CA TRP A 20 2.15 5.44 1.86
C TRP A 20 2.64 5.84 3.24
N ILE A 21 3.40 6.93 3.29
CA ILE A 21 3.97 7.50 4.51
C ILE A 21 3.63 8.99 4.56
N LEU A 22 3.01 9.42 5.65
CA LEU A 22 2.82 10.84 6.00
C LEU A 22 3.71 11.18 7.19
N ILE A 23 4.64 12.10 6.99
CA ILE A 23 5.44 12.67 8.07
C ILE A 23 4.61 13.79 8.70
N GLU A 24 4.05 13.56 9.89
CA GLU A 24 3.21 14.56 10.57
C GLU A 24 4.05 15.62 11.28
N ASN A 25 5.22 15.21 11.78
CA ASN A 25 6.25 16.02 12.43
C ASN A 25 7.57 15.23 12.43
N ALA A 26 8.67 15.83 12.90
CA ALA A 26 9.98 15.18 12.93
C ALA A 26 9.99 13.84 13.69
N ASP A 27 9.05 13.64 14.61
CA ASP A 27 9.03 12.50 15.53
C ASP A 27 8.12 11.35 15.09
N THR A 28 7.17 11.56 14.17
CA THR A 28 6.17 10.54 13.84
C THR A 28 5.85 10.44 12.36
N ALA A 29 5.71 9.20 11.91
CA ALA A 29 5.28 8.84 10.56
C ALA A 29 4.03 7.97 10.63
N LYS A 30 2.99 8.38 9.94
CA LYS A 30 1.75 7.62 9.76
C LYS A 30 1.84 6.81 8.47
N ILE A 31 1.42 5.56 8.53
CA ILE A 31 1.55 4.58 7.45
C ILE A 31 0.18 4.01 7.12
N GLY A 32 -0.08 3.77 5.84
CA GLY A 32 -1.21 2.99 5.34
C GLY A 32 -0.88 2.37 3.99
N VAL A 33 -1.87 1.77 3.34
CA VAL A 33 -1.72 1.20 1.98
C VAL A 33 -2.33 2.14 0.94
N THR A 34 -1.78 2.12 -0.27
CA THR A 34 -2.25 3.00 -1.36
C THR A 34 -3.59 2.59 -1.93
N ASP A 35 -4.21 3.48 -2.71
CA ASP A 35 -5.43 3.18 -3.46
C ASP A 35 -5.21 2.07 -4.51
N TYR A 36 -3.99 1.94 -5.04
CA TYR A 36 -3.62 0.79 -5.87
C TYR A 36 -3.68 -0.52 -5.07
N ALA A 37 -3.02 -0.56 -3.90
CA ALA A 37 -2.96 -1.77 -3.07
C ALA A 37 -4.36 -2.24 -2.63
N GLN A 38 -5.20 -1.34 -2.13
CA GLN A 38 -6.54 -1.71 -1.68
C GLN A 38 -7.40 -2.26 -2.82
N LYS A 39 -7.32 -1.69 -4.04
CA LYS A 39 -8.02 -2.22 -5.23
C LYS A 39 -7.47 -3.58 -5.64
N ALA A 40 -6.15 -3.76 -5.57
CA ALA A 40 -5.50 -5.03 -5.90
C ALA A 40 -5.88 -6.15 -4.92
N LEU A 41 -6.16 -5.81 -3.66
CA LEU A 41 -6.64 -6.71 -2.61
C LEU A 41 -8.15 -6.96 -2.67
N ARG A 42 -8.92 -6.03 -3.26
CA ARG A 42 -10.40 -6.05 -3.26
C ARG A 42 -10.91 -5.91 -1.83
N GLU A 43 -11.97 -6.61 -1.47
CA GLU A 43 -12.60 -6.52 -0.15
C GLU A 43 -11.66 -7.02 0.96
N ILE A 44 -11.25 -6.10 1.84
CA ILE A 44 -10.44 -6.38 3.02
C ILE A 44 -11.38 -6.74 4.18
N THR A 45 -11.21 -7.95 4.70
CA THR A 45 -12.12 -8.60 5.65
C THR A 45 -11.52 -8.72 7.05
N TYR A 46 -10.20 -8.68 7.19
CA TYR A 46 -9.55 -8.83 8.51
C TYR A 46 -8.26 -8.04 8.65
N PHE A 47 -7.99 -7.56 9.87
CA PHE A 47 -6.76 -6.87 10.25
C PHE A 47 -6.04 -7.64 11.36
N TYR A 48 -4.85 -8.17 11.03
CA TYR A 48 -3.97 -8.83 11.99
C TYR A 48 -3.00 -7.81 12.56
N VAL A 49 -3.32 -7.30 13.75
CA VAL A 49 -2.49 -6.32 14.43
C VAL A 49 -1.11 -6.89 14.80
N GLY A 50 -0.08 -6.08 14.64
CA GLY A 50 1.26 -6.38 15.16
C GLY A 50 1.41 -6.00 16.63
N LYS A 51 2.67 -5.99 17.10
CA LYS A 51 3.00 -5.66 18.48
C LYS A 51 3.24 -4.15 18.63
N LYS A 52 2.35 -3.46 19.35
CA LYS A 52 2.61 -2.09 19.83
C LYS A 52 3.88 -2.07 20.71
N GLY A 53 4.73 -1.07 20.53
CA GLY A 53 6.00 -0.92 21.24
C GLY A 53 7.11 -1.83 20.72
N ALA A 54 6.91 -2.56 19.62
CA ALA A 54 7.99 -3.27 18.95
C ALA A 54 8.90 -2.30 18.21
N GLU A 55 10.21 -2.56 18.26
CA GLU A 55 11.16 -2.02 17.31
C GLU A 55 11.07 -2.84 16.02
N VAL A 56 11.03 -2.15 14.89
CA VAL A 56 10.97 -2.76 13.56
C VAL A 56 12.04 -2.15 12.67
N LYS A 57 12.62 -2.96 11.79
CA LYS A 57 13.52 -2.50 10.73
C LYS A 57 12.73 -2.20 9.46
N ARG A 58 13.29 -1.34 8.61
CA ARG A 58 12.74 -1.14 7.26
C ARG A 58 12.62 -2.48 6.52
N MET A 59 11.51 -2.68 5.83
CA MET A 59 11.08 -3.91 5.16
C MET A 59 10.71 -5.08 6.09
N GLU A 60 10.66 -4.88 7.40
CA GLU A 60 10.15 -5.88 8.33
C GLU A 60 8.62 -5.80 8.43
N THR A 61 7.96 -6.94 8.57
CA THR A 61 6.50 -7.03 8.67
C THR A 61 6.00 -6.40 9.97
N ILE A 62 5.15 -5.36 9.85
CA ILE A 62 4.55 -4.66 11.00
C ILE A 62 3.17 -5.19 11.38
N CYS A 63 2.41 -5.68 10.40
CA CYS A 63 1.07 -6.25 10.57
C CYS A 63 0.67 -6.97 9.28
N LYS A 64 -0.54 -7.55 9.25
CA LYS A 64 -1.10 -8.16 8.04
C LYS A 64 -2.55 -7.73 7.83
N ILE A 65 -2.98 -7.70 6.58
CA ILE A 65 -4.38 -7.53 6.19
C ILE A 65 -4.82 -8.74 5.37
N GLU A 66 -6.04 -9.20 5.58
CA GLU A 66 -6.65 -10.25 4.77
C GLU A 66 -7.81 -9.70 3.97
N SER A 67 -7.89 -10.23 2.76
CA SER A 67 -8.92 -9.90 1.79
C SER A 67 -9.48 -11.19 1.20
N VAL A 68 -10.55 -11.04 0.42
CA VAL A 68 -11.11 -12.15 -0.38
C VAL A 68 -10.13 -12.73 -1.42
N LYS A 69 -8.98 -12.08 -1.64
CA LYS A 69 -7.95 -12.54 -2.58
C LYS A 69 -6.79 -13.24 -1.88
N CYS A 70 -6.27 -12.64 -0.81
CA CYS A 70 -5.09 -13.12 -0.11
C CYS A 70 -4.92 -12.46 1.26
N VAL A 71 -4.01 -13.05 2.05
CA VAL A 71 -3.40 -12.41 3.22
C VAL A 71 -2.13 -11.70 2.74
N SER A 72 -2.06 -10.39 2.97
CA SER A 72 -0.91 -9.55 2.65
C SER A 72 -0.21 -9.08 3.91
N GLU A 73 1.11 -9.19 3.91
CA GLU A 73 1.95 -8.53 4.91
C GLU A 73 2.05 -7.04 4.58
N ILE A 74 2.08 -6.21 5.61
CA ILE A 74 2.39 -4.79 5.50
C ILE A 74 3.79 -4.59 6.06
N LEU A 75 4.68 -4.04 5.24
CA LEU A 75 6.09 -3.89 5.59
C LEU A 75 6.33 -2.49 6.15
N SER A 76 7.27 -2.38 7.10
CA SER A 76 7.65 -1.09 7.64
C SER A 76 8.45 -0.30 6.60
N PRO A 77 7.99 0.89 6.17
CA PRO A 77 8.75 1.71 5.23
C PRO A 77 9.98 2.37 5.87
N LEU A 78 10.01 2.45 7.21
CA LEU A 78 11.08 3.05 8.01
C LEU A 78 11.42 2.13 9.19
N SER A 79 12.67 2.17 9.64
CA SER A 79 13.09 1.60 10.91
C SER A 79 12.62 2.48 12.06
N GLY A 80 12.09 1.89 13.14
CA GLY A 80 11.58 2.68 14.26
C GLY A 80 10.79 1.90 15.30
N LEU A 81 10.14 2.65 16.20
CA LEU A 81 9.28 2.12 17.24
C LEU A 81 7.81 2.23 16.84
N VAL A 82 7.06 1.12 16.89
CA VAL A 82 5.61 1.11 16.64
C VAL A 82 4.87 1.77 17.80
N LEU A 83 4.28 2.95 17.58
CA LEU A 83 3.61 3.70 18.64
C LEU A 83 2.17 3.24 18.86
N ARG A 84 1.40 3.05 17.78
CA ARG A 84 0.00 2.59 17.84
C ARG A 84 -0.51 2.14 16.47
N PHE A 85 -1.52 1.28 16.50
CA PHE A 85 -2.33 0.92 15.33
C PHE A 85 -3.67 1.66 15.34
N ASN A 86 -4.34 1.69 14.20
CA ASN A 86 -5.67 2.27 14.07
C ASN A 86 -6.73 1.33 14.61
N ASN A 87 -7.31 1.68 15.77
CA ASN A 87 -8.31 0.83 16.42
C ASN A 87 -9.59 0.63 15.59
N ALA A 88 -9.92 1.53 14.67
CA ALA A 88 -11.10 1.36 13.84
C ALA A 88 -11.00 0.13 12.91
N LEU A 89 -9.79 -0.34 12.61
CA LEU A 89 -9.56 -1.48 11.72
C LEU A 89 -9.87 -2.83 12.36
N PHE A 90 -9.96 -2.92 13.70
CA PHE A 90 -10.36 -4.15 14.39
C PHE A 90 -11.82 -4.51 14.10
N ASP A 91 -12.68 -3.50 14.11
CA ASP A 91 -14.12 -3.68 13.91
C ASP A 91 -14.54 -3.47 12.45
N THR A 92 -13.82 -2.62 11.71
CA THR A 92 -14.19 -2.25 10.34
C THR A 92 -12.95 -2.14 9.43
N PRO A 93 -12.31 -3.28 9.10
CA PRO A 93 -11.11 -3.29 8.24
C PRO A 93 -11.37 -2.73 6.84
N GLY A 94 -12.60 -2.84 6.32
CA GLY A 94 -13.02 -2.29 5.03
C GLY A 94 -12.93 -0.76 4.91
N ILE A 95 -12.66 -0.03 6.01
CA ILE A 95 -12.31 1.40 5.94
C ILE A 95 -11.10 1.63 5.03
N ILE A 96 -10.15 0.68 4.97
CA ILE A 96 -9.00 0.75 4.08
C ILE A 96 -9.43 0.83 2.60
N ASN A 97 -10.48 0.09 2.21
CA ASN A 97 -11.01 0.14 0.85
C ASN A 97 -11.71 1.47 0.54
N GLN A 98 -12.36 2.07 1.54
CA GLN A 98 -13.19 3.27 1.37
C GLN A 98 -12.37 4.57 1.39
N ASP A 99 -11.39 4.66 2.29
CA ASP A 99 -10.61 5.87 2.53
C ASP A 99 -9.14 5.53 2.87
N PRO A 100 -8.37 4.97 1.92
CA PRO A 100 -7.02 4.45 2.17
C PRO A 100 -6.04 5.52 2.67
N TYR A 101 -6.25 6.79 2.30
CA TYR A 101 -5.37 7.91 2.66
C TYR A 101 -5.86 8.74 3.85
N GLY A 102 -7.10 8.54 4.29
CA GLY A 102 -7.69 9.22 5.43
C GLY A 102 -7.88 8.28 6.61
N LYS A 103 -9.11 7.81 6.83
CA LYS A 103 -9.50 6.95 7.94
C LYS A 103 -8.85 5.56 7.90
N GLY A 104 -8.39 5.11 6.73
CA GLY A 104 -7.76 3.80 6.50
C GLY A 104 -6.27 3.72 6.84
N TRP A 105 -5.71 4.70 7.55
CA TRP A 105 -4.34 4.59 8.08
C TRP A 105 -4.20 3.36 8.98
N ILE A 106 -3.03 2.73 8.99
CA ILE A 106 -2.78 1.45 9.64
C ILE A 106 -2.04 1.62 10.96
N THR A 107 -0.88 2.29 10.93
CA THR A 107 0.00 2.42 12.09
C THR A 107 0.69 3.78 12.12
N ILE A 108 1.15 4.16 13.31
CA ILE A 108 2.07 5.29 13.50
C ILE A 108 3.33 4.75 14.14
N ILE A 109 4.47 5.12 13.56
CA ILE A 109 5.79 4.78 14.06
C ILE A 109 6.56 6.04 14.43
N ARG A 110 7.49 5.91 15.38
CA ARG A 110 8.57 6.88 15.62
C ARG A 110 9.83 6.40 14.90
N PRO A 111 10.21 7.03 13.77
CA PRO A 111 11.39 6.61 13.02
C PRO A 111 12.66 6.82 13.85
N THR A 112 13.66 5.95 13.67
CA THR A 112 14.99 6.08 14.32
C THR A 112 16.08 6.54 13.35
N ASN A 113 15.80 6.57 12.04
CA ASN A 113 16.77 6.91 11.00
C ASN A 113 16.10 7.63 9.81
N LEU A 114 15.22 8.58 10.11
CA LEU A 114 14.34 9.22 9.12
C LEU A 114 15.11 9.82 7.94
N ASP A 115 16.11 10.67 8.20
CA ASP A 115 16.84 11.41 7.17
C ASP A 115 17.42 10.49 6.10
N LYS A 116 18.06 9.38 6.51
CA LYS A 116 18.69 8.43 5.58
C LYS A 116 17.69 7.52 4.87
N GLU A 117 16.55 7.26 5.48
CA GLU A 117 15.56 6.34 4.91
C GLU A 117 14.53 7.03 4.03
N LEU A 118 14.32 8.35 4.20
CA LEU A 118 13.52 9.16 3.28
C LEU A 118 14.04 9.08 1.84
N GLU A 119 15.36 9.04 1.64
CA GLU A 119 15.98 8.88 0.32
C GLU A 119 15.62 7.57 -0.39
N LYS A 120 15.17 6.56 0.38
CA LYS A 120 14.76 5.24 -0.12
C LYS A 120 13.27 5.15 -0.44
N LEU A 121 12.52 6.21 -0.15
CA LEU A 121 11.09 6.30 -0.45
C LEU A 121 10.88 6.99 -1.80
N LEU A 122 9.77 6.64 -2.43
CA LEU A 122 9.34 7.26 -3.67
C LEU A 122 8.59 8.55 -3.37
N LYS A 123 8.95 9.62 -4.07
CA LYS A 123 8.10 10.81 -4.20
C LYS A 123 6.85 10.48 -5.04
N PRO A 124 5.77 11.27 -4.93
CA PRO A 124 4.52 11.02 -5.66
C PRO A 124 4.71 10.81 -7.17
N GLU A 125 5.60 11.58 -7.80
CA GLU A 125 5.86 11.51 -9.24
C GLU A 125 6.46 10.15 -9.63
N LEU A 126 7.44 9.68 -8.86
CA LEU A 126 8.11 8.40 -9.09
C LEU A 126 7.17 7.22 -8.81
N TYR A 127 6.30 7.32 -7.81
CA TYR A 127 5.28 6.31 -7.57
C TYR A 127 4.24 6.30 -8.70
N ALA A 128 3.84 7.46 -9.23
CA ALA A 128 2.95 7.53 -10.38
C ALA A 128 3.55 6.89 -11.64
N GLU A 129 4.84 7.10 -11.91
CA GLU A 129 5.54 6.39 -12.99
C GLU A 129 5.56 4.88 -12.77
N HIS A 130 5.82 4.45 -11.53
CA HIS A 130 5.79 3.03 -11.18
C HIS A 130 4.42 2.39 -11.42
N ILE A 131 3.32 3.07 -11.04
CA ILE A 131 1.95 2.59 -11.28
C ILE A 131 1.60 2.60 -12.78
N LYS A 132 2.04 3.61 -13.55
CA LYS A 132 1.86 3.62 -15.01
C LYS A 132 2.51 2.41 -15.66
N GLU A 133 3.72 2.04 -15.23
CA GLU A 133 4.42 0.90 -15.80
C GLU A 133 3.75 -0.43 -15.43
N LEU A 134 3.38 -0.60 -14.15
CA LEU A 134 2.67 -1.81 -13.70
C LEU A 134 1.34 -2.01 -14.43
N THR A 135 0.59 -0.93 -14.66
CA THR A 135 -0.74 -1.02 -15.28
C THR A 135 -0.69 -1.22 -16.79
N LYS A 136 0.34 -0.72 -17.49
CA LYS A 136 0.57 -1.06 -18.91
C LYS A 136 0.78 -2.56 -19.12
N ILE A 137 1.49 -3.22 -18.20
CA ILE A 137 1.76 -4.65 -18.28
C ILE A 137 0.44 -5.43 -18.17
N ASP A 138 -0.41 -5.07 -17.20
CA ASP A 138 -1.73 -5.70 -17.03
C ASP A 138 -2.62 -5.53 -18.27
N GLU A 139 -2.68 -4.32 -18.85
CA GLU A 139 -3.43 -4.06 -20.08
C GLU A 139 -2.90 -4.87 -21.27
N THR A 140 -1.58 -4.96 -21.42
CA THR A 140 -0.93 -5.75 -22.47
C THR A 140 -1.26 -7.24 -22.33
N LEU A 141 -1.22 -7.76 -21.10
CA LEU A 141 -1.58 -9.16 -20.82
C LEU A 141 -3.06 -9.44 -21.06
N LEU A 142 -3.95 -8.51 -20.73
CA LEU A 142 -5.39 -8.63 -21.02
C LEU A 142 -5.65 -8.70 -22.52
N ILE A 143 -5.03 -7.82 -23.31
CA ILE A 143 -5.13 -7.83 -24.78
C ILE A 143 -4.58 -9.15 -25.34
N TYR A 144 -3.43 -9.62 -24.84
CA TYR A 144 -2.85 -10.89 -25.28
C TYR A 144 -3.77 -12.09 -24.98
N ARG A 145 -4.28 -12.19 -23.74
CA ARG A 145 -5.21 -13.25 -23.31
C ARG A 145 -6.49 -13.24 -24.12
N TRP A 146 -7.04 -12.04 -24.39
CA TRP A 146 -8.22 -11.90 -25.25
C TRP A 146 -7.94 -12.37 -26.69
N LYS A 147 -6.82 -11.96 -27.30
CA LYS A 147 -6.41 -12.41 -28.65
C LYS A 147 -6.19 -13.93 -28.74
N LYS A 148 -5.66 -14.56 -27.69
CA LYS A 148 -5.50 -16.02 -27.61
C LYS A 148 -6.86 -16.73 -27.48
N GLY A 149 -7.70 -16.25 -26.55
CA GLY A 149 -9.03 -16.82 -26.33
C GLY A 149 -10.01 -16.60 -27.48
N THR A 150 -9.82 -15.56 -28.32
CA THR A 150 -10.62 -15.39 -29.55
C THR A 150 -10.15 -16.31 -30.67
N LYS A 151 -8.84 -16.48 -30.87
CA LYS A 151 -8.31 -17.44 -31.85
C LYS A 151 -8.70 -18.89 -31.57
N GLU A 152 -8.79 -19.29 -30.30
CA GLU A 152 -9.25 -20.65 -29.93
C GLU A 152 -10.75 -20.85 -30.13
N LYS A 153 -11.56 -19.77 -30.10
CA LYS A 153 -13.01 -19.83 -30.32
C LYS A 153 -13.40 -19.72 -31.80
N THR A 154 -12.50 -19.24 -32.67
CA THR A 154 -12.73 -19.11 -34.11
C THR A 154 -11.90 -20.13 -34.90
N GLY A 155 -11.69 -21.33 -34.37
CA GLY A 155 -11.02 -22.42 -35.09
C GLY A 155 -11.81 -22.84 -36.34
N GLU A 156 -11.61 -22.12 -37.43
CA GLU A 156 -11.43 -22.66 -38.79
C GLU A 156 -9.97 -23.08 -38.99
#